data_AF-A0AA95AIZ5-F1
#
_entry.id   AF-A0AA95AIZ5-F1
#
_cell.length_a   1.000
_cell.length_b   1.000
_cell.length_c   1.000
_cell.angle_alpha   90.00
_cell.angle_beta   90.00
_cell.angle_gamma   90.00
#
_symmetry.space_group_name_H-M   'P 1'
#
loop_
_entity.id
_entity.type
_entity.pdbx_description
1 polymer ?
#
loop_
_entity_poly.entity_id
_entity_poly.type
_entity_poly.pdbx_seq_one_letter_code
_entity_poly.pdbx_strand_id
1 'polypeptide(L)'
;MATHIEDDSDILIPQDLAQGASRYLGKPLELLPDREKAIFRRLAARRTISTDANAVFDERLTPGQRLADAVAKFGGSWTFILIFAALLAIWLSANIIATSNAFDPYPFIFLNLILSMLAAVQAPVIMMSQNRHAAKDRIDAAHDYEVNLKAEIEIMALHDKFDRMRSIELKALVDKQQQQIDLLTKLVLKQTG
;
A
#
# COMPACT_ATOMS: atom_id res chain seq x y z
N MET A 1 12.95 31.03 -38.54
CA MET A 1 12.10 31.53 -37.45
C MET A 1 11.58 30.33 -36.68
N ALA A 2 12.44 29.74 -35.87
CA ALA A 2 12.15 28.54 -35.09
C ALA A 2 11.64 28.99 -33.72
N THR A 3 10.41 28.62 -33.41
CA THR A 3 9.79 28.78 -32.10
C THR A 3 10.60 27.96 -31.09
N HIS A 4 11.37 28.68 -30.29
CA HIS A 4 12.05 28.17 -29.11
C HIS A 4 10.94 27.74 -28.13
N ILE A 5 10.63 26.45 -28.11
CA ILE A 5 9.84 25.84 -27.04
C ILE A 5 10.76 25.89 -25.83
N GLU A 6 10.55 26.91 -25.01
CA GLU A 6 11.17 27.05 -23.71
C GLU A 6 10.86 25.80 -22.90
N ASP A 7 11.94 25.25 -22.34
CA ASP A 7 12.00 23.98 -21.65
C ASP A 7 11.14 24.00 -20.37
N ASP A 8 9.86 23.68 -20.50
CA ASP A 8 8.88 23.58 -19.40
C ASP A 8 9.14 22.37 -18.47
N SER A 9 10.29 21.69 -18.62
CA SER A 9 10.68 20.52 -17.85
C SER A 9 11.49 20.85 -16.58
N ASP A 10 11.96 22.10 -16.43
CA ASP A 10 12.83 22.54 -15.32
C ASP A 10 12.06 22.93 -14.04
N ILE A 11 10.72 22.87 -14.05
CA ILE A 11 9.87 23.23 -12.89
C ILE A 11 9.60 22.02 -11.97
N LEU A 12 10.00 20.81 -12.37
CA LEU A 12 9.76 19.60 -11.57
C LEU A 12 10.92 19.30 -10.61
N ILE A 13 11.03 20.14 -9.58
CA ILE A 13 11.76 19.89 -8.31
C ILE A 13 13.28 19.62 -8.45
N PRO A 14 14.12 20.67 -8.50
CA PRO A 14 15.48 20.54 -7.94
C PRO A 14 16.02 21.66 -7.02
N GLN A 15 15.25 22.62 -6.50
CA GLN A 15 15.79 23.57 -5.49
C GLN A 15 14.99 23.72 -4.18
N ASP A 16 13.77 23.18 -4.09
CA ASP A 16 12.88 23.51 -2.95
C ASP A 16 12.29 22.32 -2.20
N LEU A 17 12.99 21.17 -2.14
CA LEU A 17 12.59 20.03 -1.31
C LEU A 17 12.37 20.41 0.17
N ALA A 18 13.22 21.29 0.70
CA ALA A 18 13.12 21.78 2.08
C ALA A 18 11.90 22.71 2.29
N GLN A 19 11.60 23.56 1.30
CA GLN A 19 10.41 24.41 1.34
C GLN A 19 9.14 23.63 1.05
N GLY A 20 9.16 22.65 0.15
CA GLY A 20 8.04 21.77 -0.17
C GLY A 20 7.59 20.93 1.02
N ALA A 21 8.53 20.37 1.79
CA ALA A 21 8.22 19.70 3.06
C ALA A 21 7.51 20.65 4.04
N SER A 22 8.05 21.87 4.21
CA SER A 22 7.46 22.87 5.10
C SER A 22 6.10 23.38 4.62
N ARG A 23 5.90 23.47 3.30
CA ARG A 23 4.69 23.96 2.63
C ARG A 23 3.56 22.94 2.64
N TYR A 24 3.87 21.65 2.42
CA TYR A 24 2.87 20.59 2.28
C TYR A 24 2.64 19.80 3.56
N LEU A 25 3.69 19.56 4.39
CA LEU A 25 3.56 18.86 5.68
C LEU A 25 3.57 19.80 6.89
N GLY A 26 3.77 21.11 6.70
CA GLY A 26 3.83 22.07 7.82
C GLY A 26 5.05 21.91 8.73
N LYS A 27 6.04 21.11 8.33
CA LYS A 27 7.26 20.84 9.10
C LYS A 27 8.51 20.94 8.22
N PRO A 28 9.62 21.51 8.73
CA PRO A 28 10.88 21.51 8.00
C PRO A 28 11.40 20.09 7.79
N LEU A 29 12.04 19.86 6.64
CA LEU A 29 12.58 18.56 6.22
C LEU A 29 13.49 17.91 7.27
N GLU A 30 14.14 18.71 8.12
CA GLU A 30 15.01 18.25 9.19
C GLU A 30 14.26 17.51 10.32
N LEU A 31 13.02 17.90 10.60
CA LEU A 31 12.15 17.33 11.64
C LEU A 31 11.28 16.18 11.13
N LEU A 32 11.31 15.88 9.83
CA LEU A 32 10.56 14.74 9.30
C LEU A 32 11.21 13.41 9.72
N PRO A 33 10.43 12.35 9.92
CA PRO A 33 10.95 10.99 10.02
C PRO A 33 11.79 10.61 8.78
N ASP A 34 12.79 9.75 8.96
CA ASP A 34 13.69 9.34 7.87
C ASP A 34 12.97 8.73 6.66
N ARG A 35 11.83 8.05 6.90
CA ARG A 35 10.97 7.51 5.84
C ARG A 35 10.37 8.61 4.97
N GLU A 36 9.83 9.66 5.59
CA GLU A 36 9.25 10.80 4.87
C GLU A 36 10.32 11.56 4.09
N LYS A 37 11.52 11.77 4.68
CA LYS A 37 12.67 12.35 3.96
C LYS A 37 13.04 11.53 2.73
N ALA A 38 12.98 10.20 2.83
CA ALA A 38 13.27 9.30 1.71
C ALA A 38 12.23 9.43 0.58
N ILE A 39 10.95 9.62 0.90
CA ILE A 39 9.89 9.87 -0.09
C ILE A 39 10.17 11.17 -0.86
N PHE A 40 10.49 12.25 -0.16
CA PHE A 40 10.86 13.53 -0.78
C PHE A 40 12.08 13.37 -1.71
N ARG A 41 13.13 12.68 -1.27
CA ARG A 41 14.30 12.37 -2.13
C ARG A 41 13.93 11.57 -3.37
N ARG A 42 13.02 10.59 -3.25
CA ARG A 42 12.56 9.75 -4.37
C ARG A 42 11.65 10.52 -5.34
N LEU A 43 10.81 11.41 -4.81
CA LEU A 43 9.98 12.34 -5.58
C LEU A 43 10.83 13.25 -6.47
N ALA A 44 11.88 13.86 -5.92
CA ALA A 44 12.81 14.69 -6.70
C ALA A 44 13.58 13.88 -7.75
N ALA A 45 13.88 12.62 -7.46
CA ALA A 45 14.57 11.73 -8.41
C ALA A 45 13.67 11.16 -9.52
N ARG A 46 12.35 11.47 -9.53
CA ARG A 46 11.33 10.87 -10.43
C ARG A 46 11.43 9.34 -10.56
N ARG A 47 11.90 8.63 -9.53
CA ARG A 47 11.98 7.16 -9.58
C ARG A 47 10.66 6.55 -9.16
N THR A 48 10.23 5.52 -9.88
CA THR A 48 9.03 4.75 -9.54
C THR A 48 9.23 4.05 -8.20
N ILE A 49 8.22 4.13 -7.32
CA ILE A 49 8.18 3.43 -6.02
C ILE A 49 7.81 1.95 -6.21
N SER A 50 7.71 1.47 -7.45
CA SER A 50 7.39 0.08 -7.76
C SER A 50 8.62 -0.81 -7.55
N THR A 51 9.01 -0.96 -6.29
CA THR A 51 9.84 -2.08 -5.82
C THR A 51 8.86 -3.10 -5.28
N ASP A 52 8.86 -4.31 -5.85
CA ASP A 52 8.04 -5.41 -5.36
C ASP A 52 8.50 -5.81 -3.95
N ALA A 53 7.88 -5.19 -2.93
CA ALA A 53 8.20 -5.42 -1.52
C ALA A 53 7.97 -6.89 -1.13
N ASN A 54 7.08 -7.58 -1.84
CA ASN A 54 6.78 -8.99 -1.63
C ASN A 54 7.90 -9.89 -2.15
N ALA A 55 8.49 -9.58 -3.31
CA ALA A 55 9.62 -10.34 -3.85
C ALA A 55 10.84 -10.34 -2.91
N VAL A 56 11.14 -9.20 -2.27
CA VAL A 56 12.25 -9.07 -1.31
C VAL A 56 11.98 -9.83 -0.01
N PHE A 57 10.72 -9.92 0.40
CA PHE A 57 10.31 -10.73 1.56
C PHE A 57 10.39 -12.22 1.24
N ASP A 58 9.98 -12.62 0.03
CA ASP A 58 9.95 -14.01 -0.43
C ASP A 58 11.36 -14.60 -0.64
N GLU A 59 12.34 -13.79 -1.06
CA GLU A 59 13.75 -14.21 -1.21
C GLU A 59 14.44 -14.58 0.11
N ARG A 60 13.90 -14.14 1.25
CA ARG A 60 14.51 -14.38 2.57
C ARG A 60 13.93 -15.58 3.32
N LEU A 61 13.02 -16.34 2.72
CA LEU A 61 12.43 -17.48 3.41
C LEU A 61 13.41 -18.64 3.57
N THR A 62 13.53 -19.11 4.81
CA THR A 62 14.17 -20.39 5.09
C THR A 62 13.31 -21.56 4.59
N PRO A 63 13.91 -22.72 4.30
CA PRO A 63 13.16 -23.91 3.85
C PRO A 63 12.05 -24.34 4.83
N GLY A 64 12.29 -24.20 6.15
CA GLY A 64 11.30 -24.52 7.18
C GLY A 64 10.09 -23.59 7.17
N GLN A 65 10.30 -22.30 6.88
CA GLN A 65 9.19 -21.34 6.73
C GLN A 65 8.36 -21.63 5.48
N ARG A 66 8.99 -22.04 4.37
CA ARG A 66 8.27 -22.46 3.16
C ARG A 66 7.42 -23.72 3.38
N LEU A 67 7.91 -24.66 4.19
CA LEU A 67 7.15 -25.87 4.54
C LEU A 67 5.97 -25.55 5.47
N ALA A 68 6.19 -24.75 6.53
CA ALA A 68 5.14 -24.33 7.45
C ALA A 68 3.99 -23.62 6.71
N ASP A 69 4.33 -22.83 5.69
CA ASP A 69 3.39 -22.17 4.78
C ASP A 69 2.54 -23.11 3.96
N ALA A 70 3.19 -24.08 3.32
CA ALA A 70 2.49 -25.07 2.54
C ALA A 70 1.53 -25.87 3.42
N VAL A 71 1.98 -26.23 4.64
CA VAL A 71 1.17 -26.92 5.64
C VAL A 71 0.01 -26.05 6.13
N ALA A 72 0.23 -24.75 6.41
CA ALA A 72 -0.82 -23.83 6.85
C ALA A 72 -1.87 -23.58 5.76
N LYS A 73 -1.44 -23.38 4.50
CA LYS A 73 -2.33 -23.22 3.34
C LYS A 73 -3.15 -24.47 3.08
N PHE A 74 -2.53 -25.64 3.18
CA PHE A 74 -3.22 -26.92 3.01
C PHE A 74 -4.19 -27.20 4.17
N GLY A 75 -3.75 -27.00 5.41
CA GLY A 75 -4.56 -27.21 6.61
C GLY A 75 -5.73 -26.24 6.76
N GLY A 76 -5.66 -25.06 6.16
CA GLY A 76 -6.76 -24.08 6.12
C GLY A 76 -7.79 -24.31 5.00
N SER A 77 -7.63 -25.33 4.16
CA SER A 77 -8.54 -25.60 3.05
C SER A 77 -9.77 -26.41 3.48
N TRP A 78 -10.94 -26.03 2.96
CA TRP A 78 -12.18 -26.80 3.12
C TRP A 78 -12.07 -28.24 2.63
N THR A 79 -11.29 -28.49 1.57
CA THR A 79 -11.06 -29.84 1.04
C THR A 79 -10.30 -30.72 2.05
N PHE A 80 -9.34 -30.16 2.78
CA PHE A 80 -8.59 -30.89 3.80
C PHE A 80 -9.49 -31.31 4.96
N ILE A 81 -10.36 -30.42 5.42
CA ILE A 81 -11.33 -30.71 6.50
C ILE A 81 -12.21 -31.91 6.12
N LEU A 82 -12.73 -31.94 4.89
CA LEU A 82 -13.59 -33.02 4.40
C LEU A 82 -12.84 -34.36 4.28
N ILE A 83 -11.63 -34.35 3.74
CA ILE A 83 -10.79 -35.57 3.64
C ILE A 83 -10.43 -36.09 5.03
N PHE A 84 -10.05 -35.21 5.95
CA PHE A 84 -9.70 -35.57 7.32
C PHE A 84 -10.90 -36.18 8.06
N ALA A 85 -12.09 -35.56 7.94
CA ALA A 85 -13.33 -36.10 8.52
C ALA A 85 -13.67 -37.49 7.94
N ALA A 86 -13.52 -37.69 6.62
CA ALA A 86 -13.75 -38.98 5.98
C ALA A 86 -12.76 -40.05 6.48
N LEU A 87 -11.48 -39.72 6.63
CA LEU A 87 -10.47 -40.63 7.18
C LEU A 87 -10.79 -41.04 8.63
N LEU A 88 -11.22 -40.08 9.47
CA LEU A 88 -11.65 -40.37 10.84
C LEU A 88 -12.88 -41.29 10.85
N ALA A 89 -13.87 -41.05 9.99
CA ALA A 89 -15.05 -41.89 9.87
C ALA A 89 -14.68 -43.32 9.43
N ILE A 90 -13.79 -43.46 8.44
CA ILE A 90 -13.31 -44.77 7.97
C ILE A 90 -12.56 -45.50 9.09
N TRP A 91 -11.65 -44.83 9.81
CA TRP A 91 -10.91 -45.41 10.93
C TRP A 91 -11.84 -45.89 12.05
N LEU A 92 -12.83 -45.08 12.39
CA LEU A 92 -13.85 -45.40 13.38
C LEU A 92 -14.67 -46.62 12.95
N SER A 93 -15.20 -46.62 11.72
CA SER A 93 -15.98 -47.73 11.18
C SER A 93 -15.17 -49.03 11.12
N ALA A 94 -13.90 -48.98 10.68
CA ALA A 94 -13.04 -50.15 10.62
C ALA A 94 -12.81 -50.78 12.00
N ASN A 95 -12.56 -49.98 13.04
CA ASN A 95 -12.34 -50.49 14.39
C ASN A 95 -13.63 -50.99 15.07
N ILE A 96 -14.78 -50.38 14.80
CA ILE A 96 -16.08 -50.89 15.28
C ILE A 96 -16.39 -52.25 14.64
N ILE A 97 -16.23 -52.38 13.32
CA ILE A 97 -16.53 -53.63 12.60
C ILE A 97 -15.57 -54.76 13.02
N ALA A 98 -14.30 -54.45 13.28
CA ALA A 98 -13.30 -55.43 13.67
C ALA A 98 -13.57 -56.11 15.03
N THR A 99 -14.41 -55.54 15.91
CA THR A 99 -14.92 -56.04 17.22
C THR A 99 -13.94 -56.89 18.06
N SER A 100 -13.62 -58.12 17.62
CA SER A 100 -12.73 -59.07 18.31
C SER A 100 -11.22 -58.87 18.04
N ASN A 101 -10.83 -58.23 16.94
CA ASN A 101 -9.44 -57.91 16.57
C ASN A 101 -9.24 -56.39 16.35
N ALA A 102 -10.03 -55.55 17.04
CA ALA A 102 -9.94 -54.11 16.91
C ALA A 102 -8.56 -53.60 17.38
N PHE A 103 -7.89 -52.85 16.51
CA PHE A 103 -6.58 -52.26 16.80
C PHE A 103 -6.67 -51.13 17.83
N ASP A 104 -7.75 -50.35 17.78
CA ASP A 104 -8.10 -49.28 18.71
C ASP A 104 -9.56 -49.44 19.16
N PRO A 105 -9.86 -50.30 20.16
CA PRO A 105 -11.21 -50.49 20.66
C PRO A 105 -11.77 -49.24 21.33
N TYR A 106 -13.10 -49.10 21.37
CA TYR A 106 -13.75 -48.03 22.13
C TYR A 106 -13.25 -48.05 23.58
N PRO A 107 -12.68 -46.94 24.11
CA PRO A 107 -12.91 -45.52 23.77
C PRO A 107 -11.88 -44.84 22.83
N PHE A 108 -11.19 -45.57 21.95
CA PHE A 108 -10.24 -45.03 20.93
C PHE A 108 -9.07 -44.22 21.51
N ILE A 109 -8.27 -44.84 22.38
CA ILE A 109 -7.17 -44.18 23.08
C ILE A 109 -6.06 -43.76 22.10
N PHE A 110 -5.77 -44.60 21.10
CA PHE A 110 -4.69 -44.33 20.15
C PHE A 110 -5.05 -43.17 19.21
N LEU A 111 -6.29 -43.15 18.71
CA LEU A 111 -6.79 -42.03 17.92
C LEU A 111 -6.75 -40.72 18.71
N ASN A 112 -7.21 -40.73 19.96
CA ASN A 112 -7.17 -39.56 20.82
C ASN A 112 -5.74 -39.05 21.08
N LEU A 113 -4.78 -39.96 21.25
CA LEU A 113 -3.37 -39.60 21.42
C LEU A 113 -2.83 -38.87 20.17
N ILE A 114 -3.07 -39.42 18.98
CA ILE A 114 -2.61 -38.82 17.71
C ILE A 114 -3.26 -37.45 17.50
N LEU A 115 -4.58 -37.34 17.70
CA LEU A 115 -5.29 -36.07 17.56
C LEU A 115 -4.77 -35.00 18.52
N SER A 116 -4.47 -35.38 19.76
CA SER A 116 -3.92 -34.47 20.77
C SER A 116 -2.52 -33.97 20.39
N MET A 117 -1.65 -34.88 19.90
CA MET A 117 -0.31 -34.52 19.40
C MET A 117 -0.40 -33.61 18.17
N LEU A 118 -1.31 -33.91 17.24
CA LEU A 118 -1.52 -33.10 16.04
C LEU A 118 -1.98 -31.69 16.42
N ALA A 119 -2.95 -31.55 17.33
CA ALA A 119 -3.42 -30.26 17.81
C ALA A 119 -2.32 -29.45 18.53
N ALA A 120 -1.49 -30.11 19.34
CA ALA A 120 -0.38 -29.47 20.04
C ALA A 120 0.67 -28.88 19.07
N VAL A 121 0.95 -29.55 17.95
CA VAL A 121 1.88 -29.05 16.92
C VAL A 121 1.21 -28.00 16.02
N GLN A 122 -0.11 -28.08 15.82
CA GLN A 122 -0.85 -27.12 14.98
C GLN A 122 -0.80 -25.70 15.53
N ALA A 123 -0.99 -25.49 16.83
CA ALA A 123 -1.06 -24.12 17.39
C ALA A 123 0.23 -23.29 17.15
N PRO A 124 1.45 -23.80 17.40
CA PRO A 124 2.69 -23.10 17.05
C PRO A 124 2.86 -22.85 15.55
N VAL A 125 2.50 -23.82 14.69
CA VAL A 125 2.60 -23.67 13.23
C VAL A 125 1.65 -22.58 12.72
N ILE A 126 0.42 -22.56 13.23
CA ILE A 126 -0.56 -21.49 12.94
C ILE A 126 -0.02 -20.15 13.44
N MET A 127 0.51 -20.08 14.65
CA MET A 127 1.08 -18.85 15.23
C MET A 127 2.30 -18.35 14.43
N MET A 128 3.17 -19.25 13.95
CA MET A 128 4.29 -18.89 13.08
C MET A 128 3.81 -18.33 11.74
N SER A 129 2.79 -18.94 11.14
CA SER A 129 2.19 -18.45 9.91
C SER A 129 1.53 -17.08 10.13
N GLN A 130 0.78 -16.91 11.23
CA GLN A 130 0.16 -15.64 11.61
C GLN A 130 1.18 -14.53 11.86
N ASN A 131 2.23 -14.78 12.64
CA ASN A 131 3.29 -13.80 12.90
C ASN A 131 3.94 -13.29 11.62
N ARG A 132 4.06 -14.18 10.63
CA ARG A 132 4.64 -13.85 9.34
C ARG A 132 3.68 -13.11 8.43
N HIS A 133 2.40 -13.49 8.40
CA HIS A 133 1.35 -12.70 7.73
C HIS A 133 1.28 -11.29 8.32
N ALA A 134 1.30 -11.14 9.65
CA ALA A 134 1.34 -9.84 10.31
C ALA A 134 2.60 -9.01 9.96
N ALA A 135 3.75 -9.66 9.81
CA ALA A 135 4.97 -8.99 9.36
C ALA A 135 4.84 -8.48 7.91
N LYS A 136 4.24 -9.28 7.03
CA LYS A 136 3.93 -8.89 5.64
C LYS A 136 2.93 -7.73 5.60
N ASP A 137 1.82 -7.86 6.31
CA ASP A 137 0.78 -6.83 6.41
C ASP A 137 1.35 -5.49 6.93
N ARG A 138 2.32 -5.55 7.87
CA ARG A 138 3.02 -4.35 8.35
C ARG A 138 3.90 -3.69 7.29
N ILE A 139 4.54 -4.47 6.42
CA ILE A 139 5.35 -3.96 5.31
C ILE A 139 4.44 -3.35 4.25
N ASP A 140 3.36 -4.05 3.89
CA ASP A 140 2.37 -3.59 2.91
C ASP A 140 1.71 -2.29 3.40
N ALA A 141 1.26 -2.24 4.65
CA ALA A 141 0.68 -1.02 5.24
C ALA A 141 1.68 0.15 5.29
N ALA A 142 2.96 -0.13 5.52
CA ALA A 142 3.99 0.91 5.46
C ALA A 142 4.20 1.41 4.03
N HIS A 143 4.19 0.52 3.05
CA HIS A 143 4.31 0.89 1.63
C HIS A 143 3.10 1.70 1.15
N ASP A 144 1.89 1.26 1.48
CA ASP A 144 0.64 1.97 1.16
C ASP A 144 0.63 3.38 1.75
N TYR A 145 1.13 3.53 2.99
CA TYR A 145 1.30 4.84 3.59
C TYR A 145 2.27 5.74 2.80
N GLU A 146 3.42 5.20 2.34
CA GLU A 146 4.37 5.97 1.52
C GLU A 146 3.76 6.40 0.19
N VAL A 147 3.01 5.51 -0.47
CA VAL A 147 2.32 5.80 -1.74
C VAL A 147 1.22 6.85 -1.54
N ASN A 148 0.40 6.72 -0.50
CA ASN A 148 -0.67 7.67 -0.21
C ASN A 148 -0.11 9.06 0.10
N LEU A 149 0.93 9.14 0.93
CA LEU A 149 1.57 10.42 1.24
C LEU A 149 2.17 11.07 -0.01
N LYS A 150 2.79 10.28 -0.89
CA LYS A 150 3.30 10.76 -2.17
C LYS A 150 2.18 11.34 -3.05
N ALA A 151 1.07 10.62 -3.17
CA ALA A 151 -0.09 11.07 -3.95
C ALA A 151 -0.69 12.36 -3.37
N GLU A 152 -0.78 12.47 -2.05
CA GLU A 152 -1.28 13.66 -1.36
C GLU A 152 -0.42 14.90 -1.68
N ILE A 153 0.91 14.76 -1.61
CA ILE A 153 1.86 15.82 -1.98
C ILE A 153 1.71 16.22 -3.45
N GLU A 154 1.60 15.23 -4.36
CA GLU A 154 1.42 15.50 -5.79
C GLU A 154 0.10 16.24 -6.09
N ILE A 155 -0.99 15.89 -5.39
CA ILE A 155 -2.28 16.57 -5.49
C ILE A 155 -2.18 18.01 -4.97
N MET A 156 -1.57 18.22 -3.81
CA MET A 156 -1.38 19.58 -3.27
C MET A 156 -0.56 20.47 -4.20
N ALA A 157 0.53 19.93 -4.76
CA ALA A 157 1.36 20.64 -5.73
C ALA A 157 0.58 21.00 -7.02
N LEU A 158 -0.28 20.09 -7.49
CA LEU A 158 -1.15 20.34 -8.63
C LEU A 158 -2.19 21.43 -8.32
N HIS A 159 -2.79 21.40 -7.13
CA HIS A 159 -3.77 22.40 -6.68
C HIS A 159 -3.14 23.80 -6.62
N ASP A 160 -1.96 23.92 -6.02
CA ASP A 160 -1.17 25.15 -5.99
C ASP A 160 -0.90 25.70 -7.40
N LYS A 161 -0.58 24.82 -8.36
CA LYS A 161 -0.36 25.22 -9.76
C LYS A 161 -1.66 25.74 -10.38
N PHE A 162 -2.77 25.03 -10.14
CA PHE A 162 -4.08 25.42 -10.65
C PHE A 162 -4.51 26.80 -10.13
N ASP A 163 -4.36 27.05 -8.83
CA ASP A 163 -4.70 28.34 -8.22
C ASP A 163 -3.84 29.48 -8.74
N ARG A 164 -2.53 29.24 -8.95
CA ARG A 164 -1.63 30.22 -9.56
C ARG A 164 -2.06 30.58 -10.98
N MET A 165 -2.35 29.57 -11.83
CA MET A 165 -2.82 29.81 -13.20
C MET A 165 -4.15 30.56 -13.19
N ARG A 166 -5.09 30.17 -12.34
CA ARG A 166 -6.37 30.84 -12.18
C ARG A 166 -6.21 32.30 -11.75
N SER A 167 -5.30 32.59 -10.81
CA SER A 167 -5.04 33.96 -10.36
C SER A 167 -4.46 34.83 -11.47
N ILE A 168 -3.53 34.30 -12.27
CA ILE A 168 -2.95 34.99 -13.42
C ILE A 168 -4.03 35.29 -14.46
N GLU A 169 -4.86 34.30 -14.80
CA GLU A 169 -5.93 34.46 -15.78
C GLU A 169 -6.99 35.47 -15.31
N LEU A 170 -7.41 35.41 -14.04
CA LEU A 170 -8.35 36.38 -13.47
C LEU A 170 -7.80 37.81 -13.49
N LYS A 171 -6.53 38.02 -13.14
CA LYS A 171 -5.90 39.34 -13.24
C LYS A 171 -5.91 39.85 -14.68
N ALA A 172 -5.55 39.00 -15.64
CA ALA A 172 -5.55 39.37 -17.05
C ALA A 172 -6.96 39.74 -17.57
N LEU A 173 -8.01 39.08 -17.07
CA LEU A 173 -9.40 39.43 -17.41
C LEU A 173 -9.82 40.78 -16.80
N VAL A 174 -9.46 41.04 -15.53
CA VAL A 174 -9.73 42.32 -14.86
C VAL A 174 -9.03 43.47 -15.57
N ASP A 175 -7.76 43.29 -15.96
CA ASP A 175 -7.00 44.31 -16.68
C ASP A 175 -7.63 44.65 -18.04
N LYS A 176 -8.13 43.64 -18.76
CA LYS A 176 -8.87 43.84 -20.01
C LYS A 176 -10.17 44.61 -19.78
N GLN A 177 -10.91 44.32 -18.70
CA GLN A 177 -12.12 45.06 -18.34
C GLN A 177 -11.81 46.53 -18.01
N GLN A 178 -10.74 46.80 -17.25
CA GLN A 178 -10.33 48.16 -16.91
C GLN A 178 -9.98 48.96 -18.17
N GLN A 179 -9.25 48.35 -19.12
CA GLN A 179 -8.94 48.97 -20.40
C GLN A 179 -10.21 49.31 -21.21
N GLN A 180 -11.22 48.43 -21.20
CA GLN A 180 -12.51 48.68 -21.86
C GLN A 180 -13.26 49.85 -21.22
N ILE A 181 -13.29 49.92 -19.89
CA ILE A 181 -13.93 51.01 -19.15
C ILE A 181 -13.24 52.33 -19.50
N ASP A 182 -11.91 52.40 -19.45
CA ASP A 182 -11.15 53.61 -19.76
C ASP A 182 -11.40 54.10 -21.20
N LEU A 183 -11.51 53.17 -22.16
CA LEU A 183 -11.88 53.48 -23.54
C LEU A 183 -13.29 54.08 -23.63
N LEU A 184 -14.27 53.46 -22.98
CA LEU A 184 -15.65 53.97 -22.95
C LEU A 184 -15.72 55.37 -22.31
N THR A 185 -15.02 55.59 -21.19
CA THR A 185 -14.96 56.90 -20.55
C THR A 185 -14.38 57.96 -21.48
N LYS A 186 -13.29 57.66 -22.19
CA LYS A 186 -12.70 58.57 -23.19
C LYS A 186 -13.68 58.89 -24.33
N LEU A 187 -14.44 57.91 -24.81
CA LEU A 187 -15.43 58.12 -25.87
C LEU A 187 -16.60 58.99 -25.41
N VAL A 188 -17.12 58.75 -24.20
CA VAL A 188 -18.19 59.56 -23.61
C VAL A 188 -17.74 61.01 -23.41
N LEU A 189 -16.56 61.22 -22.83
CA LEU A 189 -16.00 62.57 -22.63
C LEU A 189 -15.84 63.33 -23.95
N LYS A 190 -15.42 62.64 -25.03
CA LYS A 190 -15.28 63.25 -26.36
C LYS A 190 -16.61 63.63 -27.01
N GLN A 191 -17.71 62.94 -26.69
CA GLN A 191 -19.05 63.27 -27.23
C GLN A 191 -19.76 64.38 -26.45
N THR A 192 -19.31 64.70 -25.24
CA THR A 192 -20.00 65.66 -24.35
C THR A 192 -19.33 67.04 -24.34
N GLY A 193 -18.24 67.24 -25.09
CA GLY A 193 -17.52 68.51 -25.23
C GLY A 193 -17.39 68.96 -26.67
#